data_AF-A0A3B9LEW8-F1
#
_entry.id   AF-A0A3B9LEW8-F1
#
_cell.length_a   1.000
_cell.length_b   1.000
_cell.length_c   1.000
_cell.angle_alpha   90.00
_cell.angle_beta   90.00
_cell.angle_gamma   90.00
#
_symmetry.space_group_name_H-M   'P 1'
#
loop_
_entity.id
_entity.type
_entity.pdbx_description
1 polymer ?
#
loop_
_entity_poly.entity_id
_entity_poly.type
_entity_poly.pdbx_seq_one_letter_code
_entity_poly.pdbx_strand_id
1 'polypeptide(L)'
;MKPGRKLIDQGASSCTDAEILAIIFGSGGRGYSALDAAHAVLERYGTLSDLMDRPLDEIANIRGIKTVRAIRLAAAYELCQRLLKEVDRNA
;
A
#
# COMPACT_ATOMS: atom_id res chain seq x y z
N MET A 1 -7.83 -16.67 0.28
CA MET A 1 -6.43 -16.89 0.70
C MET A 1 -5.91 -15.62 1.37
N LYS A 2 -5.03 -15.68 2.38
CA LYS A 2 -4.44 -14.47 2.98
C LYS A 2 -3.51 -13.79 1.96
N PRO A 3 -3.49 -12.45 1.84
CA PRO A 3 -2.65 -11.75 0.85
C PRO A 3 -1.17 -12.18 0.86
N GLY A 4 -0.54 -12.23 2.04
CA GLY A 4 0.86 -12.67 2.13
C GLY A 4 1.11 -14.12 1.70
N ARG A 5 0.12 -15.01 1.90
CA ARG A 5 0.21 -16.39 1.42
C ARG A 5 0.10 -16.45 -0.11
N LYS A 6 -0.81 -15.66 -0.69
CA LYS A 6 -0.95 -15.52 -2.14
C LYS A 6 0.33 -15.01 -2.78
N LEU A 7 0.95 -14.00 -2.18
CA LEU A 7 2.23 -13.45 -2.65
C LEU A 7 3.33 -14.51 -2.70
N ILE A 8 3.43 -15.36 -1.67
CA ILE A 8 4.40 -16.46 -1.61
C ILE A 8 4.10 -17.55 -2.65
N ASP A 9 2.84 -18.00 -2.73
CA ASP A 9 2.47 -19.17 -3.52
C ASP A 9 2.28 -18.87 -5.02
N GLN A 10 1.87 -17.64 -5.36
CA GLN A 10 1.43 -17.25 -6.72
C GLN A 10 2.15 -16.01 -7.27
N GLY A 11 3.02 -15.39 -6.48
CA GLY A 11 3.77 -14.20 -6.87
C GLY A 11 2.98 -12.89 -6.84
N ALA A 12 3.70 -11.77 -6.99
CA ALA A 12 3.14 -10.43 -6.92
C ALA A 12 2.19 -10.10 -8.07
N SER A 13 2.45 -10.63 -9.27
CA SER A 13 1.61 -10.44 -10.47
C SER A 13 0.19 -11.00 -10.32
N SER A 14 0.01 -11.97 -9.42
CA SER A 14 -1.31 -12.54 -9.12
C SER A 14 -2.08 -11.72 -8.07
N CYS A 15 -1.42 -10.82 -7.36
CA CYS A 15 -2.01 -10.02 -6.28
C CYS A 15 -2.67 -8.75 -6.83
N THR A 16 -3.82 -8.37 -6.27
CA THR A 16 -4.42 -7.07 -6.56
C THR A 16 -3.71 -5.95 -5.79
N ASP A 17 -3.90 -4.69 -6.21
CA ASP A 17 -3.38 -3.53 -5.49
C ASP A 17 -3.85 -3.51 -4.02
N ALA A 18 -5.10 -3.87 -3.77
CA ALA A 18 -5.65 -3.99 -2.43
C ALA A 18 -4.92 -5.06 -1.59
N GLU A 19 -4.57 -6.20 -2.20
CA GLU A 19 -3.80 -7.25 -1.54
C GLU A 19 -2.37 -6.80 -1.23
N ILE A 20 -1.70 -6.10 -2.16
CA ILE A 20 -0.37 -5.53 -1.95
C ILE A 20 -0.39 -4.48 -0.83
N LEU A 21 -1.36 -3.55 -0.85
CA LEU A 21 -1.55 -2.56 0.20
C LEU A 21 -1.83 -3.23 1.56
N ALA A 22 -2.68 -4.25 1.60
CA ALA A 22 -2.96 -4.99 2.82
C ALA A 22 -1.70 -5.63 3.41
N ILE A 23 -0.76 -6.11 2.58
CA ILE A 23 0.54 -6.64 3.02
C ILE A 23 1.39 -5.53 3.64
N ILE A 24 1.49 -4.36 2.99
CA ILE A 24 2.23 -3.19 3.51
C ILE A 24 1.63 -2.72 4.85
N PHE A 25 0.30 -2.72 4.97
CA PHE A 25 -0.42 -2.32 6.17
C PHE A 25 -0.29 -3.34 7.30
N GLY A 26 -0.12 -4.62 6.97
CA GLY A 26 0.09 -5.71 7.92
C GLY A 26 -1.21 -6.31 8.44
N SER A 27 -1.47 -6.21 9.75
CA SER A 27 -2.64 -6.80 10.40
C SER A 27 -3.86 -5.89 10.39
N GLY A 28 -5.05 -6.43 10.67
CA GLY A 28 -6.27 -5.63 10.92
C GLY A 28 -6.28 -4.97 12.30
N GLY A 29 -7.31 -4.18 12.57
CA GLY A 29 -7.60 -3.62 13.89
C GLY A 29 -8.93 -4.12 14.44
N ARG A 30 -9.41 -3.55 15.56
CA ARG A 30 -10.71 -3.93 16.13
C ARG A 30 -11.83 -3.54 15.16
N GLY A 31 -12.47 -4.53 14.55
CA GLY A 31 -13.61 -4.36 13.64
C GLY A 31 -13.27 -4.00 12.19
N TYR A 32 -12.01 -4.18 11.75
CA TYR A 32 -11.64 -4.07 10.35
C TYR A 32 -10.37 -4.88 10.02
N SER A 33 -10.31 -5.45 8.82
CA SER A 33 -9.14 -6.15 8.28
C SER A 33 -8.13 -5.17 7.64
N ALA A 34 -6.91 -5.63 7.36
CA ALA A 34 -5.97 -4.85 6.56
C ALA A 34 -6.46 -4.64 5.12
N LEU A 35 -7.24 -5.59 4.60
CA LEU A 35 -7.86 -5.50 3.28
C LEU A 35 -8.97 -4.44 3.25
N ASP A 36 -9.76 -4.33 4.33
CA ASP A 36 -10.79 -3.30 4.46
C ASP A 36 -10.15 -1.90 4.43
N ALA A 37 -8.99 -1.75 5.10
CA ALA A 37 -8.24 -0.50 5.09
C ALA A 37 -7.64 -0.22 3.70
N ALA A 38 -7.19 -1.24 2.97
CA ALA A 38 -6.71 -1.09 1.60
C ALA A 38 -7.81 -0.66 0.63
N HIS A 39 -9.00 -1.26 0.71
CA HIS A 39 -10.15 -0.84 -0.09
C HIS A 39 -10.58 0.59 0.25
N ALA A 40 -10.65 0.97 1.53
CA ALA A 40 -11.03 2.33 1.92
C ALA A 40 -10.08 3.41 1.36
N VAL A 41 -8.80 3.08 1.21
CA VAL A 41 -7.82 3.98 0.57
C VAL A 41 -8.05 4.07 -0.93
N LEU A 42 -8.20 2.92 -1.60
CA LEU A 42 -8.41 2.87 -3.05
C LEU A 42 -9.75 3.50 -3.46
N GLU A 43 -10.82 3.31 -2.68
CA GLU A 43 -12.10 3.97 -2.90
C GLU A 43 -12.02 5.49 -2.77
N ARG A 44 -11.15 5.99 -1.88
CA ARG A 44 -11.00 7.43 -1.64
C ARG A 44 -10.17 8.13 -2.71
N TYR A 45 -9.12 7.49 -3.24
CA TYR A 45 -8.17 8.14 -4.15
C TYR A 45 -8.16 7.58 -5.58
N GLY A 46 -8.82 6.44 -5.83
CA GLY A 46 -8.95 5.84 -7.16
C GLY A 46 -7.68 5.11 -7.62
N THR A 47 -6.56 5.82 -7.74
CA THR A 47 -5.29 5.25 -8.21
C THR A 47 -4.20 5.31 -7.15
N LEU A 48 -3.19 4.42 -7.27
CA LEU A 48 -2.02 4.46 -6.39
C LEU A 48 -1.23 5.76 -6.56
N SER A 49 -1.18 6.34 -7.77
CA SER A 49 -0.52 7.63 -8.00
C SER A 49 -1.24 8.76 -7.26
N ASP A 50 -2.57 8.85 -7.39
CA ASP A 50 -3.39 9.87 -6.71
C ASP A 50 -3.32 9.80 -5.18
N LEU A 51 -3.15 8.58 -4.65
CA LEU A 51 -2.89 8.33 -3.23
C LEU A 51 -1.52 8.87 -2.81
N MET A 52 -0.48 8.61 -3.61
CA MET A 52 0.90 8.95 -3.26
C MET A 52 1.21 10.44 -3.40
N ASP A 53 0.42 11.17 -4.18
CA ASP A 53 0.48 12.63 -4.28
C ASP A 53 -0.13 13.36 -3.06
N ARG A 54 -0.65 12.62 -2.07
CA ARG A 54 -1.29 13.21 -0.88
C ARG A 54 -0.31 13.44 0.26
N PRO A 55 -0.51 14.50 1.05
CA PRO A 55 0.20 14.69 2.31
C PRO A 55 0.05 13.49 3.25
N LEU A 56 1.14 13.13 3.94
CA LEU A 56 1.18 11.96 4.82
C LEU A 56 0.17 12.03 5.98
N ASP A 57 -0.06 13.24 6.50
CA ASP A 57 -1.05 13.53 7.53
C ASP A 57 -2.48 13.31 7.02
N GLU A 58 -2.76 13.63 5.76
CA GLU A 58 -4.04 13.31 5.12
C GLU A 58 -4.26 11.79 5.06
N ILE A 59 -3.24 11.04 4.61
CA ILE A 59 -3.28 9.57 4.54
C ILE A 59 -3.47 8.98 5.94
N ALA A 60 -2.78 9.51 6.95
CA ALA A 60 -2.86 9.05 8.34
C ALA A 60 -4.22 9.32 9.02
N ASN A 61 -5.08 10.14 8.40
CA ASN A 61 -6.43 10.43 8.87
C ASN A 61 -7.48 9.45 8.33
N ILE A 62 -7.12 8.56 7.40
CA ILE A 62 -8.03 7.55 6.88
C ILE A 62 -8.31 6.50 7.96
N ARG A 63 -9.56 6.07 8.07
CA ARG A 63 -9.96 5.02 9.02
C ARG A 63 -9.15 3.75 8.76
N GLY A 64 -8.43 3.30 9.79
CA GLY A 64 -7.59 2.11 9.70
C GLY A 64 -6.18 2.34 9.13
N ILE A 65 -5.85 3.56 8.71
CA ILE A 65 -4.50 3.96 8.29
C ILE A 65 -3.98 5.00 9.26
N LYS A 66 -3.46 4.54 10.40
CA LYS A 66 -2.77 5.43 11.35
C LYS A 66 -1.33 5.68 10.91
N THR A 67 -0.67 6.62 11.58
CA THR A 67 0.70 7.09 11.30
C THR A 67 1.67 5.98 10.88
N VAL A 68 1.73 4.85 11.59
CA VAL A 68 2.63 3.74 11.26
C VAL A 68 2.37 3.17 9.85
N ARG A 69 1.11 2.99 9.45
CA ARG A 69 0.77 2.46 8.13
C ARG A 69 1.00 3.48 7.03
N ALA A 70 0.71 4.76 7.31
CA ALA A 70 1.03 5.85 6.40
C ALA A 70 2.54 5.93 6.14
N ILE A 71 3.37 5.88 7.19
CA ILE A 71 4.84 5.85 7.08
C ILE A 71 5.32 4.66 6.23
N ARG A 72 4.77 3.46 6.45
CA ARG A 72 5.13 2.27 5.67
C ARG A 72 4.82 2.43 4.18
N LEU A 73 3.67 2.98 3.86
CA LEU A 73 3.28 3.27 2.48
C LEU A 73 4.22 4.29 1.84
N ALA A 74 4.49 5.41 2.52
CA ALA A 74 5.41 6.43 2.05
C ALA A 74 6.83 5.88 1.82
N ALA A 75 7.33 5.07 2.75
CA ALA A 75 8.63 4.41 2.60
C ALA A 75 8.66 3.44 1.42
N ALA A 76 7.60 2.64 1.21
CA ALA A 76 7.50 1.74 0.08
C ALA A 76 7.53 2.49 -1.26
N TYR A 77 6.78 3.60 -1.36
CA TYR A 77 6.77 4.42 -2.56
C TYR A 77 8.12 5.10 -2.83
N GLU A 78 8.77 5.65 -1.80
CA GLU A 78 10.10 6.25 -1.95
C GLU A 78 11.13 5.21 -2.44
N LEU A 79 11.06 3.96 -1.98
CA LEU A 79 11.88 2.88 -2.51
C LEU A 79 11.60 2.63 -3.99
N CYS A 80 10.33 2.57 -4.41
CA CYS A 80 9.98 2.46 -5.83
C CYS A 80 10.55 3.61 -6.66
N GLN A 81 10.45 4.85 -6.18
CA GLN A 81 10.99 6.03 -6.86
C GLN A 81 12.51 5.98 -7.01
N ARG A 82 13.24 5.49 -6.01
CA ARG A 82 14.69 5.28 -6.09
C ARG A 82 15.07 4.22 -7.11
N LEU A 83 14.38 3.08 -7.10
CA LEU A 83 14.61 2.00 -8.04
C LEU A 83 14.34 2.43 -9.49
N LEU A 84 13.26 3.17 -9.74
CA LEU A 84 12.96 3.70 -11.08
C LEU A 84 14.07 4.64 -11.55
N LYS A 85 14.59 5.51 -10.68
CA LYS A 85 15.73 6.38 -10.99
C LYS A 85 17.02 5.61 -11.26
N GLU A 86 17.23 4.47 -10.62
CA GLU A 86 18.39 3.60 -10.88
C GLU A 86 18.25 2.89 -12.23
N VAL A 87 17.07 2.39 -12.56
CA VAL A 87 16.79 1.74 -13.85
C VAL A 87 16.92 2.74 -15.01
N ASP A 88 16.38 3.95 -14.85
CA ASP A 88 16.44 5.00 -15.87
C ASP A 88 17.88 5.47 -16.15
N ARG A 89 18.77 5.47 -15.15
CA ARG A 89 20.20 5.77 -15.34
C ARG A 89 20.97 4.67 -16.07
N ASN A 90 20.44 3.46 -16.08
CA ASN A 90 21.05 2.29 -16.70
C ASN A 90 20.43 1.95 -18.06
N ALA A 91 19.43 2.72 -18.51
CA ALA A 91 18.79 2.63 -19.82
C ALA A 91 19.45 3.57 -20.83
#